data_AF-N6U6H4-F1
#
_entry.id   AF-N6U6H4-F1
#
_cell.length_a   1.000
_cell.length_b   1.000
_cell.length_c   1.000
_cell.angle_alpha   90.00
_cell.angle_beta   90.00
_cell.angle_gamma   90.00
#
_symmetry.space_group_name_H-M   'P 1'
#
loop_
_entity.id
_entity.type
_entity.pdbx_description
1 polymer ?
#
loop_
_entity_poly.entity_id
_entity_poly.type
_entity_poly.pdbx_seq_one_letter_code
_entity_poly.pdbx_strand_id
1 'polypeptide(L)'
;MKSITTVVMTKQNWTKLGDVKSFVFFECFIFNLYSIIDAENIFSEISGGLDLTAKHWWIIAVVLLLAAAVGVGVPIALKITAEASFEQRLEVASRLLQDTPLIDGHNDLPWNIRKYVHNRLKSFKFDEDLQGVAPWATSPWSHTDLPRLERGHVSAQ
;
A
#
# COMPACT_ATOMS: atom_id res chain seq x y z
N MET A 1 -39.03 10.71 -10.70
CA MET A 1 -38.52 12.11 -10.70
C MET A 1 -37.16 12.11 -10.00
N LYS A 2 -36.17 12.72 -10.65
CA LYS A 2 -34.74 12.68 -10.32
C LYS A 2 -34.42 13.43 -9.02
N SER A 3 -33.45 12.93 -8.24
CA SER A 3 -32.37 13.78 -7.71
C SER A 3 -31.23 12.87 -7.20
N ILE A 4 -30.28 12.56 -8.08
CA ILE A 4 -28.98 12.03 -7.69
C ILE A 4 -28.11 13.26 -7.46
N THR A 5 -27.79 13.55 -6.20
CA THR A 5 -26.86 14.61 -5.84
C THR A 5 -25.46 14.14 -6.21
N THR A 6 -24.94 14.64 -7.34
CA THR A 6 -23.54 14.51 -7.73
C THR A 6 -22.68 15.31 -6.75
N VAL A 7 -22.00 14.63 -5.82
CA VAL A 7 -20.89 15.22 -5.07
C VAL A 7 -19.70 15.25 -6.03
N VAL A 8 -19.35 16.46 -6.48
CA VAL A 8 -18.10 16.73 -7.21
C VAL A 8 -16.96 16.55 -6.23
N MET A 9 -16.32 15.38 -6.26
CA MET A 9 -15.07 15.13 -5.54
C MET A 9 -13.94 15.82 -6.29
N THR A 10 -13.32 16.81 -5.62
CA THR A 10 -12.20 17.58 -6.13
C THR A 10 -10.98 16.70 -6.34
N LYS A 11 -10.36 16.86 -7.51
CA LYS A 11 -9.17 16.16 -7.99
C LYS A 11 -7.91 16.57 -7.20
N GLN A 12 -7.72 16.10 -5.97
CA GLN A 12 -6.41 16.13 -5.31
C GLN A 12 -6.15 14.87 -4.49
N ASN A 13 -4.92 14.36 -4.63
CA ASN A 13 -4.30 13.21 -3.93
C ASN A 13 -4.56 11.78 -4.42
N TRP A 14 -4.38 11.54 -5.72
CA TRP A 14 -4.20 10.20 -6.29
C TRP A 14 -2.73 9.78 -6.46
N THR A 15 -1.80 10.20 -5.59
CA THR A 15 -0.37 9.84 -5.68
C THR A 15 0.08 8.71 -4.75
N LYS A 16 -0.83 8.11 -3.98
CA LYS A 16 -0.51 6.98 -3.09
C LYS A 16 -1.49 5.81 -3.29
N LEU A 17 -1.43 5.16 -4.44
CA LEU A 17 -1.92 3.79 -4.60
C LEU A 17 -1.14 3.13 -5.75
N GLY A 18 0.10 2.75 -5.46
CA GLY A 18 0.92 1.99 -6.38
C GLY A 18 0.54 0.52 -6.27
N ASP A 19 -0.47 0.07 -7.00
CA ASP A 19 -0.75 -1.38 -7.08
C ASP A 19 -1.62 -1.80 -8.28
N VAL A 20 -1.29 -1.34 -9.48
CA VAL A 20 -1.91 -1.86 -10.73
C VAL A 20 -0.92 -2.17 -11.85
N LYS A 21 0.39 -2.17 -11.56
CA LYS A 21 1.42 -2.39 -12.59
C LYS A 21 1.70 -3.86 -12.93
N SER A 22 1.14 -4.82 -12.19
CA SER A 22 1.41 -6.25 -12.45
C SER A 22 0.63 -6.83 -13.65
N PHE A 23 -0.45 -6.21 -14.09
CA PHE A 23 -1.24 -6.75 -15.22
C PHE A 23 -0.70 -6.33 -16.60
N VAL A 24 0.12 -5.28 -16.67
CA VAL A 24 0.78 -4.84 -17.92
C VAL A 24 2.04 -5.66 -18.23
N PHE A 25 2.57 -6.42 -17.25
CA PHE A 25 3.84 -7.11 -17.39
C PHE A 25 3.77 -8.38 -18.25
N PHE A 26 2.58 -8.96 -18.46
CA PHE A 26 2.43 -10.21 -19.22
C PHE A 26 2.33 -9.98 -20.73
N GLU A 27 1.65 -8.92 -21.17
CA GLU A 27 1.56 -8.54 -22.59
C GLU A 27 2.91 -8.05 -23.17
N CYS A 28 3.81 -7.56 -22.31
CA CYS A 28 5.12 -7.08 -22.74
C CYS A 28 6.11 -8.21 -23.11
N PHE A 29 5.80 -9.47 -22.77
CA PHE A 29 6.68 -10.60 -23.04
C PHE A 29 6.53 -11.14 -24.48
N ILE A 30 5.33 -11.09 -25.05
CA ILE A 30 5.08 -11.54 -26.44
C ILE A 30 5.55 -10.48 -27.46
N PHE A 31 5.48 -9.19 -27.12
CA PHE A 31 6.07 -8.13 -27.96
C PHE A 31 7.61 -8.16 -27.98
N ASN A 32 8.27 -8.79 -27.00
CA ASN A 32 9.72 -8.80 -26.89
C ASN A 32 10.40 -9.70 -27.95
N LEU A 33 9.71 -10.74 -28.43
CA LEU A 33 10.33 -11.66 -29.40
C LEU A 33 10.46 -11.06 -30.80
N TYR A 34 9.57 -10.14 -31.20
CA TYR A 34 9.67 -9.43 -32.49
C TYR A 34 10.80 -8.39 -32.47
N SER A 35 10.99 -7.71 -31.33
CA SER A 35 12.10 -6.76 -31.16
C SER A 35 13.48 -7.42 -31.05
N ILE A 36 13.56 -8.69 -30.63
CA ILE A 36 14.82 -9.44 -30.61
C ILE A 36 15.32 -9.75 -32.04
N ILE A 37 14.42 -10.01 -32.99
CA ILE A 37 14.78 -10.29 -34.39
C ILE A 37 15.30 -9.01 -35.08
N ASP A 38 14.71 -7.85 -34.79
CA ASP A 38 15.21 -6.56 -35.29
C ASP A 38 16.54 -6.15 -34.63
N ALA A 39 16.79 -6.57 -33.39
CA ALA A 39 18.06 -6.29 -32.70
C ALA A 39 19.25 -7.02 -33.33
N GLU A 40 19.07 -8.23 -33.89
CA GLU A 40 20.14 -8.94 -34.60
C GLU A 40 20.52 -8.25 -35.93
N ASN A 41 19.54 -7.74 -36.68
CA ASN A 41 19.79 -6.98 -37.91
C ASN A 41 20.48 -5.64 -37.64
N ILE A 42 20.04 -4.92 -36.61
CA ILE A 42 20.63 -3.64 -36.18
C ILE A 42 22.06 -3.85 -35.65
N PHE A 43 22.32 -4.96 -34.93
CA PHE A 43 23.66 -5.31 -34.45
C PHE A 43 24.63 -5.63 -35.61
N SER A 44 24.14 -6.25 -36.68
CA SER A 44 24.93 -6.49 -37.91
C SER A 44 25.29 -5.20 -38.66
N GLU A 45 24.38 -4.21 -38.66
CA GLU A 45 24.58 -2.94 -39.36
C GLU A 45 25.50 -1.98 -38.57
N ILE A 46 25.44 -2.01 -37.24
CA ILE A 46 26.34 -1.26 -36.35
C ILE A 46 27.76 -1.84 -36.34
N SER A 47 27.90 -3.16 -36.52
CA SER A 47 29.21 -3.83 -36.52
C SER A 47 29.98 -3.71 -37.85
N GLY A 48 29.29 -3.43 -38.96
CA GLY A 48 29.90 -3.38 -40.30
C GLY A 48 30.74 -2.13 -40.62
N GLY A 49 30.72 -1.09 -39.77
CA GLY A 49 31.23 0.23 -40.14
C GLY A 49 32.20 0.92 -39.16
N LEU A 50 32.67 0.24 -38.11
CA LEU A 50 33.44 0.92 -37.05
C LEU A 50 34.81 0.25 -36.83
N ASP A 51 35.86 0.85 -37.37
CA ASP A 51 37.26 0.57 -36.98
C ASP A 51 37.51 1.09 -35.56
N LEU A 52 37.07 0.32 -34.58
CA LEU A 52 37.16 0.66 -33.16
C LEU A 52 38.55 0.35 -32.64
N THR A 53 39.37 1.38 -32.47
CA THR A 53 40.64 1.29 -31.75
C THR A 53 40.40 0.76 -30.33
N ALA A 54 41.35 0.01 -29.75
CA ALA A 54 41.24 -0.63 -28.42
C ALA A 54 40.73 0.27 -27.27
N LYS A 55 40.89 1.59 -27.38
CA LYS A 55 40.36 2.59 -26.43
C LYS A 55 38.82 2.63 -26.39
N HIS A 56 38.14 2.41 -27.52
CA HIS A 56 36.68 2.42 -27.60
C HIS A 56 36.06 1.17 -26.95
N TRP A 57 36.76 0.03 -27.02
CA TRP A 57 36.35 -1.20 -26.33
C TRP A 57 36.33 -1.04 -24.81
N TRP A 58 37.28 -0.29 -24.23
CA TRP A 58 37.25 0.04 -22.81
C TRP A 58 36.07 0.92 -22.42
N ILE A 59 35.69 1.89 -23.27
CA ILE A 59 34.53 2.76 -23.03
C ILE A 59 33.25 1.93 -23.06
N ILE A 60 33.08 1.06 -24.06
CA ILE A 60 31.92 0.17 -24.17
C ILE A 60 31.83 -0.77 -22.95
N ALA A 61 32.94 -1.36 -22.53
CA ALA A 61 32.98 -2.23 -21.35
C ALA A 61 32.57 -1.49 -20.07
N VAL A 62 33.04 -0.26 -19.86
CA VAL A 62 32.66 0.56 -18.70
C VAL A 62 31.16 0.92 -18.74
N VAL A 63 30.64 1.31 -19.90
CA VAL A 63 29.22 1.64 -20.06
C VAL A 63 28.33 0.43 -19.79
N LEU A 64 28.71 -0.76 -20.29
CA LEU A 64 27.98 -2.00 -20.04
C LEU A 64 28.03 -2.40 -18.56
N LEU A 65 29.17 -2.22 -17.89
CA LEU A 65 29.31 -2.51 -16.47
C LEU A 65 28.44 -1.58 -15.62
N LEU A 66 28.40 -0.29 -15.94
CA LEU A 66 27.52 0.68 -15.29
C LEU A 66 26.04 0.36 -15.53
N ALA A 67 25.66 0.03 -16.76
CA ALA A 67 24.29 -0.36 -17.09
C ALA A 67 23.85 -1.63 -16.35
N ALA A 68 24.72 -2.64 -16.26
CA ALA A 68 24.47 -3.86 -15.50
C ALA A 68 24.36 -3.60 -13.99
N ALA A 69 25.23 -2.74 -13.44
CA ALA A 69 25.19 -2.36 -12.03
C ALA A 69 23.87 -1.65 -11.67
N VAL A 70 23.38 -0.76 -12.54
CA VAL A 70 22.07 -0.11 -12.37
C VAL A 70 20.92 -1.10 -12.55
N GLY A 71 20.99 -1.95 -13.58
CA GLY A 71 19.95 -2.94 -13.89
C GLY A 71 19.76 -3.98 -12.79
N VAL A 72 20.82 -4.34 -12.05
CA VAL A 72 20.77 -5.28 -10.93
C VAL A 72 20.58 -4.59 -9.58
N GLY A 73 21.23 -3.44 -9.36
CA GLY A 73 21.21 -2.74 -8.07
C GLY A 73 19.83 -2.17 -7.71
N VAL A 74 19.11 -1.61 -8.69
CA VAL A 74 17.78 -1.02 -8.48
C VAL A 74 16.73 -2.06 -8.03
N PRO A 75 16.52 -3.20 -8.72
CA PRO A 75 15.53 -4.18 -8.27
C PRO A 75 15.90 -4.85 -6.95
N ILE A 76 17.19 -5.03 -6.63
CA ILE A 76 17.62 -5.59 -5.34
C ILE A 76 17.30 -4.61 -4.20
N ALA A 77 17.61 -3.33 -4.36
CA ALA A 77 17.30 -2.31 -3.36
C ALA A 77 15.79 -2.22 -3.09
N LEU A 78 14.96 -2.28 -4.15
CA LEU A 78 13.50 -2.27 -4.01
C LEU A 78 12.95 -3.51 -3.30
N LYS A 79 13.53 -4.69 -3.55
CA LYS A 79 13.15 -5.93 -2.83
C LYS A 79 13.48 -5.87 -1.34
N ILE A 80 14.65 -5.35 -0.98
CA ILE A 80 15.06 -5.19 0.43
C ILE A 80 14.10 -4.25 1.19
N THR A 81 13.60 -3.20 0.53
CA THR A 81 12.57 -2.34 1.14
C THR A 81 11.18 -2.99 1.21
N ALA A 82 10.86 -3.94 0.33
CA ALA A 82 9.57 -4.60 0.30
C ALA A 82 9.42 -5.68 1.39
N GLU A 83 10.53 -6.21 1.91
CA GLU A 83 10.56 -7.16 3.05
C GLU A 83 10.51 -6.48 4.42
N ALA A 84 9.86 -5.32 4.53
CA ALA A 84 9.56 -4.75 5.85
C ALA A 84 8.78 -5.78 6.68
N SER A 85 9.33 -6.12 7.85
CA SER A 85 8.72 -7.02 8.84
C SER A 85 7.34 -6.52 9.27
N PHE A 86 6.53 -7.43 9.81
CA PHE A 86 5.20 -7.08 10.33
C PHE A 86 5.27 -5.93 11.35
N GLU A 87 6.23 -5.98 12.27
CA GLU A 87 6.45 -4.93 13.28
C GLU A 87 6.76 -3.57 12.66
N GLN A 88 7.59 -3.52 11.62
CA GLN A 88 7.89 -2.27 10.90
C GLN A 88 6.64 -1.69 10.22
N ARG A 89 5.80 -2.55 9.63
CA ARG A 89 4.55 -2.12 8.99
C ARG A 89 3.55 -1.61 10.03
N LEU A 90 3.44 -2.29 11.17
CA LEU A 90 2.59 -1.90 12.28
C LEU A 90 3.03 -0.56 12.88
N GLU A 91 4.35 -0.37 13.06
CA GLU A 91 4.92 0.88 13.55
C GLU A 91 4.61 2.05 12.60
N VAL A 92 4.80 1.85 11.28
CA VAL A 92 4.45 2.86 10.28
C VAL A 92 2.95 3.18 10.32
N ALA A 93 2.09 2.17 10.40
CA ALA A 93 0.63 2.38 10.49
C ALA A 93 0.24 3.13 11.76
N SER A 94 0.80 2.77 12.92
CA SER A 94 0.55 3.46 14.18
C SER A 94 0.97 4.92 14.14
N ARG A 95 2.17 5.22 13.60
CA ARG A 95 2.63 6.61 13.41
C ARG A 95 1.68 7.42 12.52
N LEU A 96 1.21 6.85 11.40
CA LEU A 96 0.27 7.53 10.52
C LEU A 96 -1.08 7.80 11.21
N LEU A 97 -1.58 6.87 12.01
CA LEU A 97 -2.82 7.03 12.74
C LEU A 97 -2.71 8.01 13.92
N GLN A 98 -1.51 8.21 14.47
CA GLN A 98 -1.25 9.28 15.45
C GLN A 98 -1.36 10.67 14.81
N ASP A 99 -0.84 10.83 13.59
CA ASP A 99 -0.88 12.10 12.87
C ASP A 99 -2.25 12.38 12.22
N THR A 100 -2.90 11.32 11.73
CA THR A 100 -4.20 11.38 11.03
C THR A 100 -5.15 10.36 11.66
N PRO A 101 -5.85 10.73 12.74
CA PRO A 101 -6.68 9.79 13.47
C PRO A 101 -7.89 9.35 12.65
N LEU A 102 -8.33 8.13 12.91
CA LEU A 102 -9.41 7.49 12.15
C LEU A 102 -10.76 8.15 12.46
N ILE A 103 -11.59 8.23 11.43
CA ILE A 103 -13.02 8.57 11.51
C ILE A 103 -13.78 7.32 11.10
N ASP A 104 -14.47 6.68 12.03
CA ASP A 104 -15.33 5.55 11.74
C ASP A 104 -16.72 6.04 11.30
N GLY A 105 -17.33 5.35 10.34
CA GLY A 105 -18.63 5.71 9.78
C GLY A 105 -19.80 4.89 10.30
N HIS A 106 -19.54 3.78 11.02
CA HIS A 106 -20.60 2.89 11.46
C HIS A 106 -20.22 2.10 12.72
N ASN A 107 -20.80 2.48 13.86
CA ASN A 107 -20.61 1.76 15.12
C ASN A 107 -21.92 1.32 15.76
N ASP A 108 -22.02 0.04 16.09
CA ASP A 108 -23.20 -0.59 16.69
C ASP A 108 -23.23 -0.55 18.23
N LEU A 109 -22.34 0.20 18.88
CA LEU A 109 -22.38 0.38 20.34
C LEU A 109 -23.76 0.80 20.86
N PRO A 110 -24.52 1.72 20.22
CA PRO A 110 -25.87 2.08 20.66
C PRO A 110 -26.82 0.87 20.69
N TRP A 111 -26.69 -0.04 19.72
CA TRP A 111 -27.49 -1.27 19.70
C TRP A 111 -27.12 -2.20 20.86
N ASN A 112 -25.83 -2.36 21.15
CA ASN A 112 -25.38 -3.16 22.28
C ASN A 112 -25.85 -2.57 23.62
N ILE A 113 -25.78 -1.24 23.79
CA ILE A 113 -26.30 -0.53 24.98
C ILE A 113 -27.80 -0.80 25.15
N ARG A 114 -28.58 -0.73 24.07
CA ARG A 114 -30.01 -1.06 24.08
C ARG A 114 -30.25 -2.51 24.50
N LYS A 115 -29.45 -3.44 23.97
CA LYS A 115 -29.63 -4.88 24.19
C LYS A 115 -29.27 -5.31 25.61
N TYR A 116 -28.14 -4.84 26.16
CA TYR A 116 -27.59 -5.35 27.42
C TYR A 116 -27.97 -4.52 28.63
N VAL A 117 -28.03 -3.20 28.50
CA VAL A 117 -28.34 -2.29 29.63
C VAL A 117 -29.64 -1.52 29.43
N HIS A 118 -30.40 -1.81 28.38
CA HIS A 118 -31.71 -1.21 28.10
C HIS A 118 -31.67 0.32 28.13
N ASN A 119 -30.67 0.91 27.45
CA ASN A 119 -30.45 2.36 27.36
C ASN A 119 -30.20 3.05 28.73
N ARG A 120 -29.88 2.31 29.79
CA ARG A 120 -29.48 2.88 31.08
C ARG A 120 -28.00 3.25 31.06
N LEU A 121 -27.68 4.43 30.54
CA LEU A 121 -26.29 4.91 30.41
C LEU A 121 -25.56 5.00 31.77
N LYS A 122 -26.27 5.26 32.88
CA LYS A 122 -25.67 5.26 34.23
C LYS A 122 -25.06 3.91 34.63
N SER A 123 -25.52 2.81 34.04
CA SER A 123 -24.97 1.47 34.26
C SER A 123 -23.91 1.06 33.26
N PHE A 124 -23.65 1.88 32.23
CA PHE A 124 -22.61 1.63 31.25
C PHE A 124 -21.34 2.39 31.64
N LYS A 125 -20.22 1.67 31.75
CA LYS A 125 -18.91 2.22 32.11
C LYS A 125 -18.09 2.42 30.85
N PHE A 126 -18.09 3.64 30.32
CA PHE A 126 -17.37 3.96 29.08
C PHE A 126 -15.85 3.84 29.22
N ASP A 127 -15.32 4.14 30.41
CA ASP A 127 -13.88 4.20 30.69
C ASP A 127 -13.26 2.83 31.05
N GLU A 128 -14.07 1.77 31.14
CA GLU A 128 -13.61 0.42 31.49
C GLU A 128 -13.32 -0.41 30.23
N ASP A 129 -12.34 -1.32 30.32
CA ASP A 129 -12.13 -2.32 29.27
C ASP A 129 -13.20 -3.42 29.37
N LEU A 130 -14.11 -3.41 28.41
CA LEU A 130 -15.26 -4.30 28.39
C LEU A 130 -14.91 -5.75 28.01
N GLN A 131 -13.67 -6.03 27.58
CA GLN A 131 -13.22 -7.41 27.27
C GLN A 131 -13.27 -8.33 28.48
N GLY A 132 -13.14 -7.79 29.70
CA GLY A 132 -13.19 -8.56 30.95
C GLY A 132 -14.53 -8.54 31.66
N VAL A 133 -15.51 -7.78 31.17
CA VAL A 133 -16.74 -7.46 31.91
C VAL A 133 -17.94 -8.14 31.25
N ALA A 134 -18.65 -9.01 31.99
CA ALA A 134 -19.92 -9.56 31.51
C ALA A 134 -21.02 -8.46 31.47
N PRO A 135 -21.92 -8.45 30.48
CA PRO A 135 -22.09 -9.43 29.39
C PRO A 135 -21.24 -9.15 28.14
N TRP A 136 -20.46 -8.08 28.14
CA TRP A 136 -19.69 -7.58 27.00
C TRP A 136 -18.59 -8.54 26.57
N ALA A 137 -17.82 -9.07 27.52
CA ALA A 137 -16.75 -10.05 27.31
C ALA A 137 -17.21 -11.31 26.54
N THR A 138 -18.46 -11.72 26.76
CA THR A 138 -19.04 -12.90 26.12
C THR A 138 -19.81 -12.59 24.84
N SER A 139 -20.02 -11.30 24.53
CA SER A 139 -20.80 -10.88 23.38
C SER A 139 -19.94 -10.81 22.12
N PRO A 140 -20.29 -11.53 21.04
CA PRO A 140 -19.58 -11.41 19.76
C PRO A 140 -19.83 -10.07 19.04
N TRP A 141 -20.66 -9.20 19.61
CA TRP A 141 -21.00 -7.89 19.05
C TRP A 141 -20.31 -6.75 19.81
N SER A 142 -19.61 -7.05 20.91
CA SER A 142 -18.99 -6.03 21.76
C SER A 142 -17.55 -5.76 21.35
N HIS A 143 -17.35 -4.78 20.46
CA HIS A 143 -16.01 -4.39 19.97
C HIS A 143 -15.61 -2.96 20.35
N THR A 144 -16.51 -2.18 20.96
CA THR A 144 -16.29 -0.74 21.22
C THR A 144 -16.23 -0.45 22.72
N ASP A 145 -15.14 0.16 23.18
CA ASP A 145 -15.04 0.92 24.44
C ASP A 145 -13.95 1.99 24.30
N LEU A 146 -13.93 2.96 25.23
CA LEU A 146 -12.99 4.09 25.13
C LEU A 146 -11.53 3.64 25.15
N PRO A 147 -11.09 2.71 26.01
CA PRO A 147 -9.70 2.24 25.99
C PRO A 147 -9.29 1.57 24.68
N ARG A 148 -10.20 0.88 23.97
CA ARG A 148 -9.92 0.33 22.63
C ARG A 148 -9.90 1.41 21.55
N LEU A 149 -10.83 2.36 21.59
CA LEU A 149 -10.89 3.46 20.62
C LEU A 149 -9.63 4.33 20.69
N GLU A 150 -9.15 4.62 21.90
CA GLU A 150 -7.92 5.37 22.14
C GLU A 150 -6.69 4.62 21.61
N ARG A 151 -6.56 3.32 21.92
CA ARG A 151 -5.47 2.47 21.39
C ARG A 151 -5.52 2.32 19.87
N GLY A 152 -6.72 2.39 19.27
CA GLY A 152 -6.93 2.32 17.83
C GLY A 152 -6.79 3.67 17.12
N HIS A 153 -6.49 4.76 17.85
CA HIS A 153 -6.42 6.13 17.32
C HIS A 153 -7.68 6.56 16.56
N VAL A 154 -8.87 6.18 17.07
CA VAL A 154 -10.16 6.62 16.54
C VAL A 154 -10.56 7.93 17.20
N SER A 155 -10.70 9.01 16.42
CA SER A 155 -11.04 10.34 16.94
C SER A 155 -12.52 10.70 16.81
N ALA A 156 -13.21 10.10 15.84
CA ALA A 156 -14.62 10.36 15.57
C ALA A 156 -15.35 9.10 15.09
N GLN A 157 -16.65 9.06 15.33
CA GLN A 157 -17.54 7.93 15.09
C GLN A 157 -18.99 8.39 14.95
#